data_AF-A0A7C3H089-F1
#
_entry.id   AF-A0A7C3H089-F1
#
_cell.length_a   1.000
_cell.length_b   1.000
_cell.length_c   1.000
_cell.angle_alpha   90.00
_cell.angle_beta   90.00
_cell.angle_gamma   90.00
#
_symmetry.space_group_name_H-M   'P 1'
#
loop_
_entity.id
_entity.type
_entity.pdbx_description
1 polymer ?
#
loop_
_entity_poly.entity_id
_entity_poly.type
_entity_poly.pdbx_seq_one_letter_code
_entity_poly.pdbx_strand_id
1 'polypeptide(L)'
;MFSSKQIKKFVESVEEDCAGTLLPPEGGLEAIGQPVVPFVLLRNTRGYLERITHQINGSYSNGWYDACAVMVRRLVETLIIEAFENHGISSNIKNSSGDFFYLADLISRTLSETSWNLSRNTKKALPKLKDIGDKSAHSRRFNAVRNDIDKIIPDLRVVIQELVYLSGIK
;
A
#
# COMPACT_ATOMS: atom_id res chain seq x y z
N MET A 1 -25.80 23.28 -33.32
CA MET A 1 -24.51 22.85 -32.74
C MET A 1 -24.68 22.81 -31.23
N PHE A 2 -24.28 21.73 -30.55
CA PHE A 2 -24.38 21.68 -29.08
C PHE A 2 -23.37 22.64 -28.44
N SER A 3 -23.76 23.31 -27.36
CA SER A 3 -22.83 24.12 -26.56
C SER A 3 -21.92 23.23 -25.71
N SER A 4 -20.73 23.74 -25.37
CA SER A 4 -19.79 23.06 -24.45
C SER A 4 -20.45 22.65 -23.12
N LYS A 5 -21.34 23.51 -22.58
CA LYS A 5 -22.09 23.21 -21.35
C LYS A 5 -23.06 22.04 -21.52
N GLN A 6 -23.72 21.93 -22.67
CA GLN A 6 -24.62 20.81 -22.97
C GLN A 6 -23.85 19.50 -23.14
N ILE A 7 -22.69 19.55 -23.81
CA ILE A 7 -21.81 18.38 -23.97
C ILE A 7 -21.32 17.91 -22.60
N LYS A 8 -20.82 18.82 -21.77
CA LYS A 8 -20.37 18.49 -20.41
C LYS A 8 -21.47 17.82 -19.58
N LYS A 9 -22.67 18.41 -19.57
CA LYS A 9 -23.81 17.86 -18.82
C LYS A 9 -24.21 16.47 -19.33
N PHE A 10 -24.18 16.26 -20.65
CA PHE A 10 -24.46 14.95 -21.23
C PHE A 10 -23.42 13.90 -20.80
N VAL A 11 -22.12 14.24 -20.85
CA VAL A 11 -21.05 13.33 -20.39
C VAL A 11 -21.21 13.01 -18.90
N GLU A 12 -21.46 14.01 -18.06
CA GLU A 12 -21.71 13.82 -16.62
C GLU A 12 -22.89 12.87 -16.38
N SER A 13 -24.00 13.02 -17.12
CA SER A 13 -25.14 12.10 -16.98
C SER A 13 -24.84 10.68 -17.42
N VAL A 14 -24.03 10.49 -18.47
CA VAL A 14 -23.60 9.15 -18.91
C VAL A 14 -22.68 8.51 -17.88
N GLU A 15 -21.76 9.28 -17.29
CA GLU A 15 -20.87 8.80 -16.23
C GLU A 15 -21.66 8.39 -14.98
N GLU A 16 -22.66 9.17 -14.57
CA GLU A 16 -23.54 8.85 -13.44
C GLU A 16 -24.35 7.57 -13.70
N ASP A 17 -24.96 7.44 -14.89
CA ASP A 17 -25.73 6.25 -15.29
C ASP A 17 -24.83 5.00 -15.30
N CYS A 18 -23.61 5.11 -15.84
CA CYS A 18 -22.63 4.04 -15.83
C CYS A 18 -22.21 3.67 -14.41
N ALA A 19 -21.93 4.65 -13.53
CA ALA A 19 -21.52 4.40 -12.15
C ALA A 19 -22.62 3.73 -11.32
N GLY A 20 -23.90 4.06 -11.58
CA GLY A 20 -25.04 3.44 -10.90
C GLY A 20 -25.41 2.04 -11.40
N THR A 21 -25.08 1.73 -12.65
CA THR A 21 -25.53 0.49 -13.32
C THR A 21 -24.43 -0.56 -13.43
N LEU A 22 -23.17 -0.14 -13.59
CA LEU A 22 -22.04 -1.04 -13.80
C LEU A 22 -21.31 -1.29 -12.49
N LEU A 23 -21.10 -2.56 -12.19
CA LEU A 23 -20.14 -2.94 -11.16
C LEU A 23 -18.72 -2.52 -11.58
N PRO A 24 -17.80 -2.26 -10.63
CA PRO A 24 -16.39 -2.11 -10.95
C PRO A 24 -15.88 -3.33 -11.74
N PRO A 25 -14.90 -3.16 -12.64
CA PRO A 25 -14.31 -4.28 -13.38
C PRO A 25 -13.82 -5.37 -12.43
N GLU A 26 -13.94 -6.64 -12.83
CA GLU A 26 -13.51 -7.79 -12.02
C GLU A 26 -12.03 -7.70 -11.62
N GLY A 27 -11.19 -7.21 -12.54
CA GLY A 27 -9.77 -6.96 -12.27
C GLY A 27 -9.52 -5.84 -11.26
N GLY A 28 -10.50 -5.00 -10.93
CA GLY A 28 -10.37 -3.79 -10.11
C GLY A 28 -9.83 -2.58 -10.88
N LEU A 29 -10.01 -1.39 -10.31
CA LEU A 29 -9.66 -0.12 -10.93
C LEU A 29 -8.18 0.27 -10.73
N GLU A 30 -7.65 1.03 -11.68
CA GLU A 30 -6.41 1.79 -11.50
C GLU A 30 -6.73 3.09 -10.73
N ALA A 31 -5.88 3.43 -9.77
CA ALA A 31 -6.03 4.69 -9.04
C ALA A 31 -5.81 5.92 -9.95
N ILE A 32 -6.73 6.87 -9.89
CA ILE A 32 -6.55 8.20 -10.46
C ILE A 32 -5.67 9.01 -9.50
N GLY A 33 -4.47 9.36 -9.96
CA GLY A 33 -3.46 10.04 -9.14
C GLY A 33 -2.68 9.10 -8.20
N GLN A 34 -1.68 9.66 -7.51
CA GLN A 34 -0.77 8.91 -6.63
C GLN A 34 -0.54 9.65 -5.30
N PRO A 35 -1.61 9.93 -4.54
CA PRO A 35 -1.53 10.79 -3.36
C PRO A 35 -0.70 10.20 -2.21
N VAL A 36 -0.53 8.87 -2.14
CA VAL A 36 0.13 8.20 -1.01
C VAL A 36 1.41 7.49 -1.44
N VAL A 37 1.34 6.66 -2.49
CA VAL A 37 2.49 5.89 -2.99
C VAL A 37 2.73 6.22 -4.46
N PRO A 38 3.88 6.81 -4.82
CA PRO A 38 4.22 7.02 -6.22
C PRO A 38 4.30 5.67 -6.95
N PHE A 39 3.47 5.48 -7.97
CA PHE A 39 3.37 4.21 -8.71
C PHE A 39 4.68 3.84 -9.39
N VAL A 40 5.49 4.84 -9.77
CA VAL A 40 6.82 4.63 -10.37
C VAL A 40 7.73 3.76 -9.51
N LEU A 41 7.49 3.64 -8.19
CA LEU A 41 8.27 2.77 -7.31
C LEU A 41 7.99 1.29 -7.53
N LEU A 42 6.79 0.94 -7.98
CA LEU A 42 6.33 -0.44 -8.12
C LEU A 42 5.88 -0.81 -9.54
N ARG A 43 5.86 0.17 -10.46
CA ARG A 43 5.60 -0.07 -11.89
C ARG A 43 6.61 -1.03 -12.49
N ASN A 44 6.13 -1.94 -13.32
CA ASN A 44 6.87 -3.01 -13.99
C ASN A 44 7.56 -3.96 -13.00
N THR A 45 6.90 -4.27 -11.89
CA THR A 45 7.39 -5.26 -10.92
C THR A 45 6.48 -6.50 -10.94
N ARG A 46 5.98 -6.94 -9.78
CA ARG A 46 5.02 -8.04 -9.67
C ARG A 46 3.61 -7.46 -9.67
N GLY A 47 2.71 -8.07 -10.45
CA GLY A 47 1.36 -7.53 -10.66
C GLY A 47 0.55 -7.31 -9.37
N TYR A 48 0.78 -8.12 -8.33
CA TYR A 48 0.12 -7.93 -7.05
C TYR A 48 0.63 -6.68 -6.29
N LEU A 49 1.91 -6.28 -6.43
CA LEU A 49 2.45 -5.04 -5.82
C LEU A 49 1.87 -3.80 -6.50
N GLU A 50 1.76 -3.85 -7.82
CA GLU A 50 1.09 -2.81 -8.61
C GLU A 50 -0.37 -2.67 -8.19
N ARG A 51 -1.08 -3.81 -8.07
CA ARG A 51 -2.48 -3.83 -7.61
C ARG A 51 -2.64 -3.24 -6.22
N ILE A 52 -1.81 -3.63 -5.25
CA ILE A 52 -1.82 -3.08 -3.90
C ILE A 52 -1.58 -1.56 -3.93
N THR A 53 -0.67 -1.08 -4.78
CA THR A 53 -0.39 0.36 -4.93
C THR A 53 -1.60 1.14 -5.42
N HIS A 54 -2.34 0.61 -6.41
CA HIS A 54 -3.59 1.22 -6.83
C HIS A 54 -4.64 1.18 -5.73
N GLN A 55 -4.72 0.11 -4.94
CA GLN A 55 -5.67 0.04 -3.82
C GLN A 55 -5.34 1.05 -2.71
N ILE A 56 -4.06 1.29 -2.40
CA ILE A 56 -3.64 2.34 -1.44
C ILE A 56 -4.06 3.72 -1.96
N ASN A 57 -3.66 4.06 -3.18
CA ASN A 57 -3.95 5.39 -3.74
C ASN A 57 -5.46 5.61 -3.95
N GLY A 58 -6.17 4.59 -4.44
CA GLY A 58 -7.61 4.65 -4.69
C GLY A 58 -8.42 4.77 -3.41
N SER A 59 -8.09 4.00 -2.36
CA SER A 59 -8.78 4.12 -1.06
C SER A 59 -8.57 5.49 -0.43
N TYR A 60 -7.37 6.07 -0.51
CA TYR A 60 -7.14 7.44 -0.08
C TYR A 60 -7.98 8.45 -0.87
N SER A 61 -7.95 8.38 -2.21
CA SER A 61 -8.68 9.32 -3.07
C SER A 61 -10.19 9.28 -2.85
N ASN A 62 -10.74 8.13 -2.43
CA ASN A 62 -12.16 7.94 -2.10
C ASN A 62 -12.49 8.23 -0.62
N GLY A 63 -11.51 8.63 0.20
CA GLY A 63 -11.72 8.93 1.61
C GLY A 63 -11.86 7.71 2.53
N TRP A 64 -11.49 6.52 2.07
CA TRP A 64 -11.52 5.27 2.84
C TRP A 64 -10.18 5.06 3.57
N TYR A 65 -9.92 5.88 4.58
CA TYR A 65 -8.60 5.96 5.20
C TYR A 65 -8.21 4.70 6.00
N ASP A 66 -9.14 4.02 6.65
CA ASP A 66 -8.84 2.74 7.30
C ASP A 66 -8.42 1.68 6.28
N ALA A 67 -9.14 1.60 5.16
CA ALA A 67 -8.77 0.72 4.04
C ALA A 67 -7.40 1.09 3.47
N CYS A 68 -7.10 2.39 3.34
CA CYS A 68 -5.78 2.86 2.92
C CYS A 68 -4.67 2.39 3.86
N ALA A 69 -4.86 2.53 5.17
CA ALA A 69 -3.88 2.08 6.17
C ALA A 69 -3.69 0.56 6.17
N VAL A 70 -4.77 -0.22 5.99
CA VAL A 70 -4.70 -1.68 5.86
C VAL A 70 -3.94 -2.09 4.59
N MET A 71 -4.16 -1.40 3.48
CA MET A 71 -3.43 -1.68 2.24
C MET A 71 -1.95 -1.28 2.33
N VAL A 72 -1.63 -0.21 3.06
CA VAL A 72 -0.25 0.15 3.41
C VAL A 72 0.41 -0.96 4.23
N ARG A 73 -0.27 -1.47 5.26
CA ARG A 73 0.19 -2.61 6.08
C ARG A 73 0.50 -3.82 5.19
N ARG A 74 -0.42 -4.18 4.30
CA ARG A 74 -0.24 -5.30 3.35
C ARG A 74 0.96 -5.08 2.42
N LEU A 75 1.17 -3.87 1.91
CA LEU A 75 2.31 -3.57 1.04
C LEU A 75 3.64 -3.75 1.76
N VAL A 76 3.76 -3.19 2.97
CA VAL A 76 4.99 -3.29 3.79
C VAL A 76 5.28 -4.74 4.15
N GLU A 77 4.26 -5.49 4.57
CA GLU A 77 4.38 -6.93 4.86
C GLU A 77 4.92 -7.70 3.65
N THR A 78 4.32 -7.46 2.48
CA THR A 78 4.69 -8.14 1.24
C THR A 78 6.13 -7.80 0.81
N LEU A 79 6.52 -6.53 0.89
CA LEU A 79 7.88 -6.08 0.53
C LEU A 79 8.96 -6.58 1.52
N ILE A 80 8.60 -6.83 2.78
CA ILE A 80 9.51 -7.51 3.71
C ILE A 80 9.73 -8.95 3.26
N ILE A 81 8.66 -9.70 2.99
CA ILE A 81 8.74 -11.11 2.55
C ILE A 81 9.59 -11.22 1.28
N GLU A 82 9.16 -10.53 0.22
CA GLU A 82 10.00 -9.65 -0.59
C GLU A 82 11.53 -9.81 -0.53
N ALA A 83 12.09 -9.01 0.39
CA ALA A 83 13.50 -8.90 0.67
C ALA A 83 14.10 -10.19 1.24
N PHE A 84 13.41 -10.86 2.16
CA PHE A 84 13.90 -12.11 2.76
C PHE A 84 13.99 -13.25 1.75
N GLU A 85 13.02 -13.36 0.84
CA GLU A 85 13.03 -14.35 -0.23
C GLU A 85 14.15 -14.07 -1.23
N ASN A 86 14.31 -12.82 -1.66
CA ASN A 86 15.38 -12.41 -2.58
C ASN A 86 16.79 -12.73 -2.03
N HIS A 87 16.99 -12.61 -0.72
CA HIS A 87 18.26 -12.92 -0.06
C HIS A 87 18.42 -14.39 0.36
N GLY A 88 17.45 -15.26 0.05
CA GLY A 88 17.52 -16.69 0.37
C GLY A 88 17.42 -17.01 1.88
N ILE A 89 16.90 -16.07 2.68
CA ILE A 89 16.82 -16.17 4.15
C ILE A 89 15.37 -16.20 4.67
N SER A 90 14.42 -16.61 3.83
CA SER A 90 12.99 -16.68 4.19
C SER A 90 12.69 -17.59 5.38
N SER A 91 13.54 -18.58 5.67
CA SER A 91 13.43 -19.41 6.88
C SER A 91 13.47 -18.57 8.17
N ASN A 92 14.16 -17.43 8.14
CA ASN A 92 14.28 -16.56 9.30
C ASN A 92 12.97 -15.88 9.66
N ILE A 93 11.98 -15.85 8.76
CA ILE A 93 10.70 -15.17 8.97
C ILE A 93 9.49 -16.14 8.92
N LYS A 94 9.75 -17.44 9.06
CA LYS A 94 8.72 -18.48 9.12
C LYS A 94 8.64 -19.13 10.49
N ASN A 95 7.43 -19.55 10.87
CA ASN A 95 7.19 -20.36 12.05
C ASN A 95 7.59 -21.84 11.79
N SER A 96 7.46 -22.69 12.81
CA SER A 96 7.75 -24.12 12.70
C SER A 96 6.86 -24.89 11.71
N SER A 97 5.70 -24.35 11.37
CA SER A 97 4.76 -24.91 10.39
C SER A 97 5.09 -24.49 8.95
N GLY A 98 6.04 -23.58 8.76
CA GLY A 98 6.42 -23.05 7.45
C GLY A 98 5.65 -21.80 7.01
N ASP A 99 4.73 -21.28 7.85
CA ASP A 99 4.00 -20.05 7.56
C ASP A 99 4.81 -18.81 7.94
N PHE A 100 4.65 -17.73 7.18
CA PHE A 100 5.25 -16.44 7.53
C PHE A 100 4.64 -15.87 8.81
N PHE A 101 5.46 -15.18 9.60
CA PHE A 101 4.95 -14.46 10.77
C PHE A 101 4.08 -13.25 10.38
N TYR A 102 3.31 -12.73 11.33
CA TYR A 102 2.59 -11.48 11.16
C TYR A 102 3.54 -10.27 11.15
N LEU A 103 3.06 -9.14 10.61
CA LEU A 103 3.85 -7.92 10.42
C LEU A 103 4.69 -7.48 11.65
N ALA A 104 4.19 -7.68 12.88
CA ALA A 104 4.93 -7.33 14.09
C ALA A 104 6.29 -8.05 14.19
N ASP A 105 6.27 -9.37 13.99
CA ASP A 105 7.47 -10.20 14.06
C ASP A 105 8.32 -10.03 12.80
N LEU A 106 7.69 -9.86 11.64
CA LEU A 106 8.38 -9.53 10.40
C LEU A 106 9.21 -8.26 10.54
N ILE A 107 8.65 -7.19 11.09
CA ILE A 107 9.39 -5.94 11.34
C ILE A 107 10.52 -6.20 12.34
N SER A 108 10.26 -6.88 13.45
CA SER A 108 11.29 -7.17 14.45
C SER A 108 12.49 -7.88 13.83
N ARG A 109 12.24 -8.92 13.02
CA ARG A 109 13.26 -9.69 12.31
C ARG A 109 13.97 -8.87 11.23
N THR A 110 13.24 -8.04 10.49
CA THR A 110 13.79 -7.12 9.48
C THR A 110 14.77 -6.12 10.09
N LEU A 111 14.47 -5.61 11.29
CA LEU A 111 15.30 -4.65 12.01
C LEU A 111 16.56 -5.27 12.63
N SER A 112 16.51 -6.56 12.99
CA SER A 112 17.63 -7.31 13.55
C SER A 112 18.50 -7.99 12.48
N GLU A 113 18.03 -8.08 11.24
CA GLU A 113 18.73 -8.74 10.15
C GLU A 113 20.03 -8.01 9.80
N THR A 114 21.11 -8.77 9.59
CA THR A 114 22.46 -8.26 9.34
C THR A 114 22.90 -8.46 7.89
N SER A 115 22.13 -9.21 7.10
CA SER A 115 22.37 -9.44 5.67
C SER A 115 22.20 -8.16 4.83
N TRP A 116 21.55 -7.13 5.37
CA TRP A 116 21.38 -5.82 4.74
C TRP A 116 21.50 -4.69 5.76
N ASN A 117 21.63 -3.47 5.26
CA ASN A 117 21.62 -2.26 6.08
C ASN A 117 20.37 -1.43 5.79
N LEU A 118 19.55 -1.23 6.81
CA LEU A 118 18.43 -0.29 6.74
C LEU A 118 18.85 1.11 7.19
N SER A 119 18.36 2.11 6.48
CA SER A 119 18.48 3.51 6.85
C SER A 119 17.84 3.78 8.22
N ARG A 120 18.38 4.76 8.96
CA ARG A 120 17.82 5.18 10.26
C ARG A 120 16.35 5.60 10.14
N ASN A 121 15.95 6.14 8.99
CA ASN A 121 14.59 6.58 8.73
C ASN A 121 13.65 5.38 8.58
N THR A 122 14.01 4.37 7.79
CA THR A 122 13.22 3.13 7.65
C THR A 122 13.08 2.40 8.98
N LYS A 123 14.17 2.30 9.76
CA LYS A 123 14.14 1.69 11.10
C LYS A 123 13.13 2.37 12.03
N LYS A 124 12.98 3.69 11.95
CA LYS A 124 12.00 4.46 12.75
C LYS A 124 10.59 4.44 12.16
N ALA A 125 10.46 4.31 10.85
CA ALA A 125 9.19 4.36 10.14
C ALA A 125 8.39 3.06 10.28
N LEU A 126 9.04 1.89 10.16
CA LEU A 126 8.37 0.59 10.17
C LEU A 126 7.39 0.39 11.35
N PRO A 127 7.77 0.68 12.62
CA PRO A 127 6.85 0.54 13.75
C PRO A 127 5.62 1.46 13.65
N LYS A 128 5.75 2.67 13.09
CA LYS A 128 4.65 3.62 12.93
C LYS A 128 3.66 3.16 11.86
N LEU A 129 4.18 2.66 10.73
CA LEU A 129 3.36 2.13 9.64
C LEU A 129 2.54 0.92 10.08
N LYS A 130 3.14 0.07 10.94
CA LYS A 130 2.42 -1.00 11.62
C LYS A 130 1.32 -0.46 12.53
N ASP A 131 1.64 0.49 13.41
CA ASP A 131 0.70 1.02 14.41
C ASP A 131 -0.60 1.55 13.79
N ILE A 132 -0.50 2.38 12.76
CA ILE A 132 -1.68 2.91 12.05
C ILE A 132 -2.47 1.82 11.33
N GLY A 133 -1.78 0.86 10.71
CA GLY A 133 -2.40 -0.28 10.03
C GLY A 133 -3.16 -1.19 11.00
N ASP A 134 -2.56 -1.52 12.15
CA ASP A 134 -3.18 -2.37 13.17
C ASP A 134 -4.37 -1.68 13.85
N LYS A 135 -4.27 -0.38 14.13
CA LYS A 135 -5.39 0.41 14.64
C LYS A 135 -6.56 0.39 13.65
N SER A 136 -6.30 0.63 12.38
CA SER A 136 -7.32 0.62 11.33
C SER A 136 -7.94 -0.76 11.08
N ALA A 137 -7.16 -1.84 11.28
CA ALA A 137 -7.62 -3.20 11.07
C ALA A 137 -8.41 -3.78 12.26
N HIS A 138 -8.07 -3.40 13.50
CA HIS A 138 -8.48 -4.16 14.69
C HIS A 138 -9.11 -3.31 15.79
N SER A 139 -8.90 -1.99 15.82
CA SER A 139 -9.44 -1.15 16.89
C SER A 139 -10.86 -0.70 16.58
N ARG A 140 -11.83 -1.26 17.33
CA ARG A 140 -13.26 -0.88 17.26
C ARG A 140 -13.57 0.61 17.56
N ARG A 141 -12.61 1.38 18.10
CA ARG A 141 -12.79 2.79 18.48
C ARG A 141 -11.89 3.73 17.69
N PHE A 142 -11.17 3.22 16.70
CA PHE A 142 -10.30 4.01 15.85
C PHE A 142 -10.83 3.94 14.43
N ASN A 143 -11.08 5.11 13.85
CA ASN A 143 -11.30 5.27 12.42
C ASN A 143 -10.24 6.26 11.94
N ALA A 144 -9.38 5.85 11.03
CA ALA A 144 -8.37 6.72 10.46
C ALA A 144 -9.03 7.92 9.78
N VAL A 145 -8.44 9.10 9.95
CA VAL A 145 -8.80 10.28 9.16
C VAL A 145 -7.67 10.64 8.20
N ARG A 146 -7.96 11.52 7.23
CA ARG A 146 -7.00 11.95 6.20
C ARG A 146 -5.62 12.32 6.76
N ASN A 147 -5.62 13.11 7.83
CA ASN A 147 -4.41 13.61 8.46
C ASN A 147 -3.54 12.49 9.06
N ASP A 148 -4.13 11.35 9.44
CA ASP A 148 -3.36 10.21 9.94
C ASP A 148 -2.58 9.54 8.80
N ILE A 149 -3.16 9.46 7.60
CA ILE A 149 -2.47 8.98 6.41
C ILE A 149 -1.44 10.01 5.92
N ASP A 150 -1.81 11.29 5.89
CA ASP A 150 -0.91 12.37 5.43
C ASP A 150 0.42 12.39 6.22
N LYS A 151 0.35 12.13 7.53
CA LYS A 151 1.53 12.07 8.41
C LYS A 151 2.50 10.94 8.10
N ILE A 152 2.05 9.84 7.49
CA ILE A 152 2.90 8.67 7.21
C ILE A 152 3.43 8.64 5.78
N ILE A 153 2.96 9.50 4.87
CA ILE A 153 3.40 9.54 3.46
C ILE A 153 4.93 9.68 3.32
N PRO A 154 5.60 10.59 4.04
CA PRO A 154 7.07 10.70 3.94
C PRO A 154 7.79 9.43 4.39
N ASP A 155 7.29 8.80 5.46
CA ASP A 155 7.82 7.54 5.99
C ASP A 155 7.62 6.40 4.96
N LEU A 156 6.46 6.32 4.32
CA LEU A 156 6.16 5.35 3.26
C LEU A 156 7.09 5.49 2.06
N ARG A 157 7.35 6.72 1.61
CA ARG A 157 8.20 6.98 0.46
C ARG A 157 9.59 6.36 0.63
N VAL A 158 10.16 6.46 1.82
CA VAL A 158 11.49 5.93 2.17
C VAL A 158 11.44 4.42 2.32
N VAL A 159 10.49 3.90 3.11
CA VAL A 159 10.37 2.46 3.38
C VAL A 159 10.14 1.67 2.10
N ILE A 160 9.22 2.11 1.24
CA ILE A 160 8.90 1.42 -0.01
C ILE A 160 10.12 1.40 -0.93
N GLN A 161 10.83 2.53 -1.09
CA GLN A 161 12.01 2.56 -1.94
C GLN A 161 13.08 1.57 -1.50
N GLU A 162 13.36 1.56 -0.20
CA GLU A 162 14.44 0.76 0.36
C GLU A 162 14.09 -0.73 0.28
N LEU A 163 12.87 -1.12 0.65
CA LEU A 163 12.44 -2.51 0.55
C LEU A 163 12.31 -3.00 -0.90
N VAL A 164 11.95 -2.13 -1.84
CA VAL A 164 11.95 -2.46 -3.28
C VAL A 164 13.36 -2.81 -3.77
N TYR A 165 14.38 -2.07 -3.36
CA TYR A 165 15.76 -2.41 -3.70
C TYR A 165 16.21 -3.71 -3.02
N LEU A 166 15.87 -3.90 -1.74
CA LEU A 166 16.22 -5.15 -1.03
C LEU A 166 15.51 -6.39 -1.58
N SER A 167 14.32 -6.23 -2.16
CA SER A 167 13.57 -7.32 -2.78
C SER A 167 14.04 -7.68 -4.19
N GLY A 168 15.01 -6.95 -4.77
CA GLY A 168 15.58 -7.27 -6.08
C GLY A 168 14.59 -7.19 -7.24
N ILE A 169 13.44 -6.54 -7.04
CA ILE A 169 12.40 -6.36 -8.06
C ILE A 169 12.61 -5.12 -8.94
N LYS A 170 13.61 -4.29 -8.62
CA LYS A 170 14.04 -3.13 -9.39
C LYS A 170 15.54 -2.92 -9.33
#